data_AF-A0A939R8J4-F1
#
_entry.id   AF-A0A939R8J4-F1
#
_cell.length_a   1.000
_cell.length_b   1.000
_cell.length_c   1.000
_cell.angle_alpha   90.00
_cell.angle_beta   90.00
_cell.angle_gamma   90.00
#
_symmetry.space_group_name_H-M   'P 1'
#
loop_
_entity.id
_entity.type
_entity.pdbx_description
1 polymer ?
#
loop_
_entity_poly.entity_id
_entity_poly.type
_entity_poly.pdbx_seq_one_letter_code
_entity_poly.pdbx_strand_id
1 'polypeptide(L)'
;MKKLFTLLTLCCAVFALNAQNATVILEAHDVWSDGTGYQLLLDADNVAWDQSYGPDCGSSYDSYGWEYMIPANASANDANVVADGAQSLSIPAGTYSYLILNPGCNDYGTNYIASSQCDDSHASYNFEAGKGYHFLATLLSPNDCITITVSGVGIQDVEAPQFSIYPNPATSILNVEGEGVAELYNALGQLVMSDNVNGTAQFNVSNLESGVYFVRMNGGTQRFIKK
;
A
#
# COMPACT_ATOMS: atom_id res chain seq x y z
N MET A 1 1.68 51.29 -4.21
CA MET A 1 0.88 50.75 -3.10
C MET A 1 0.27 49.43 -3.52
N LYS A 2 0.55 48.37 -2.73
CA LYS A 2 -0.11 47.05 -2.62
C LYS A 2 -0.34 46.25 -3.92
N LYS A 3 0.62 45.37 -4.25
CA LYS A 3 0.32 44.12 -4.96
C LYS A 3 -0.33 43.17 -3.96
N LEU A 4 -1.57 42.78 -4.25
CA LEU A 4 -2.44 41.96 -3.43
C LEU A 4 -1.94 40.51 -3.45
N PHE A 5 -1.73 39.97 -2.25
CA PHE A 5 -1.53 38.55 -1.97
C PHE A 5 -2.73 37.73 -2.48
N THR A 6 -2.49 36.72 -3.31
CA THR A 6 -3.41 35.56 -3.41
C THR A 6 -2.65 34.36 -2.86
N LEU A 7 -2.73 34.19 -1.55
CA LEU A 7 -2.32 33.01 -0.82
C LEU A 7 -3.53 32.07 -0.78
N LEU A 8 -3.64 31.16 -1.74
CA LEU A 8 -4.54 30.02 -1.61
C LEU A 8 -3.97 28.88 -2.44
N THR A 9 -3.25 27.97 -1.77
CA THR A 9 -3.18 26.50 -1.98
C THR A 9 -1.87 26.00 -1.34
N LEU A 10 -1.82 25.95 -0.01
CA LEU A 10 -0.70 25.32 0.71
C LEU A 10 -1.16 24.34 1.80
N CYS A 11 -2.44 23.95 1.80
CA CYS A 11 -2.96 22.95 2.75
C CYS A 11 -3.26 21.59 2.10
N CYS A 12 -3.31 21.49 0.76
CA CYS A 12 -3.57 20.22 0.05
C CYS A 12 -2.28 19.48 -0.38
N ALA A 13 -1.15 20.18 -0.53
CA ALA A 13 0.08 19.58 -1.04
C ALA A 13 0.80 18.67 -0.01
N VAL A 14 0.60 18.90 1.28
CA VAL A 14 1.26 18.09 2.34
C VAL A 14 0.54 16.74 2.55
N PHE A 15 -0.75 16.64 2.23
CA PHE A 15 -1.49 15.37 2.26
C PHE A 15 -1.39 14.57 0.95
N ALA A 16 -0.97 15.19 -0.16
CA ALA A 16 -0.84 14.54 -1.47
C ALA A 16 0.54 13.91 -1.73
N LEU A 17 1.60 14.26 -0.97
CA LEU A 17 2.93 13.66 -1.19
C LEU A 17 2.97 12.17 -0.76
N ASN A 18 2.27 11.81 0.31
CA ASN A 18 2.19 10.41 0.75
C ASN A 18 1.33 9.53 -0.17
N ALA A 19 0.50 10.13 -1.03
CA ALA A 19 -0.34 9.39 -1.98
C ALA A 19 0.42 8.94 -3.24
N GLN A 20 1.70 9.28 -3.38
CA GLN A 20 2.54 8.88 -4.51
C GLN A 20 3.69 7.94 -4.10
N ASN A 21 3.91 7.74 -2.80
CA ASN A 21 5.04 6.98 -2.29
C ASN A 21 4.60 5.69 -1.61
N ALA A 22 5.46 4.68 -1.68
CA ALA A 22 5.42 3.50 -0.82
C ALA A 22 6.27 3.74 0.44
N THR A 23 5.95 3.05 1.52
CA THR A 23 6.82 2.95 2.70
C THR A 23 7.53 1.60 2.65
N VAL A 24 8.84 1.58 2.82
CA VAL A 24 9.65 0.36 2.89
C VAL A 24 10.29 0.28 4.26
N ILE A 25 10.22 -0.89 4.89
CA ILE A 25 10.72 -1.14 6.25
C ILE A 25 11.63 -2.37 6.20
N LEU A 26 12.83 -2.25 6.77
CA LEU A 26 13.71 -3.37 7.07
C LEU A 26 13.77 -3.54 8.59
N GLU A 27 13.49 -4.75 9.07
CA GLU A 27 13.50 -5.11 10.49
C GLU A 27 14.33 -6.37 10.72
N ALA A 28 15.08 -6.40 11.81
CA ALA A 28 15.85 -7.54 12.28
C ALA A 28 15.92 -7.53 13.81
N HIS A 29 16.21 -8.68 14.42
CA HIS A 29 16.33 -8.84 15.88
C HIS A 29 17.49 -9.75 16.26
N ASP A 30 18.71 -9.25 16.07
CA ASP A 30 19.99 -9.93 16.35
C ASP A 30 20.00 -11.38 15.81
N VAL A 31 19.72 -11.49 14.51
CA VAL A 31 19.43 -12.75 13.80
C VAL A 31 20.49 -13.82 14.06
N TRP A 32 21.76 -13.43 14.13
CA TRP A 32 22.90 -14.33 14.32
C TRP A 32 23.46 -14.33 15.76
N SER A 33 22.90 -13.51 16.66
CA SER A 33 23.40 -13.34 18.03
C SER A 33 24.86 -12.89 18.12
N ASP A 34 25.33 -12.15 17.12
CA ASP A 34 26.69 -11.62 17.00
C ASP A 34 26.75 -10.11 16.76
N GLY A 35 25.59 -9.44 16.71
CA GLY A 35 25.47 -8.00 16.46
C GLY A 35 25.63 -7.59 14.99
N THR A 36 25.80 -8.54 14.06
CA THR A 36 25.69 -8.27 12.62
C THR A 36 24.23 -8.00 12.23
N GLY A 37 24.02 -7.48 11.02
CA GLY A 37 22.69 -7.04 10.62
C GLY A 37 22.55 -6.85 9.13
N TYR A 38 21.40 -6.36 8.73
CA TYR A 38 21.00 -6.33 7.33
C TYR A 38 21.00 -4.92 6.76
N GLN A 39 21.20 -4.86 5.45
CA GLN A 39 20.94 -3.69 4.62
C GLN A 39 19.99 -4.08 3.49
N LEU A 40 19.16 -3.14 3.07
CA LEU A 40 18.27 -3.26 1.91
C LEU A 40 18.67 -2.18 0.90
N LEU A 41 18.98 -2.60 -0.33
CA LEU A 41 19.31 -1.73 -1.45
C LEU A 41 18.20 -1.80 -2.49
N LEU A 42 17.90 -0.67 -3.13
CA LEU A 42 16.81 -0.52 -4.09
C LEU A 42 17.32 0.28 -5.30
N ASP A 43 17.19 -0.32 -6.47
CA ASP A 43 17.53 0.24 -7.78
C ASP A 43 16.23 0.56 -8.54
N ALA A 44 16.01 1.85 -8.80
CA ALA A 44 14.85 2.41 -9.47
C ALA A 44 14.87 2.25 -11.00
N ASP A 45 16.05 2.08 -11.59
CA ASP A 45 16.22 1.70 -12.99
C ASP A 45 15.86 0.21 -13.21
N ASN A 46 15.73 -0.55 -12.11
CA ASN A 46 15.27 -1.94 -12.05
C ASN A 46 16.15 -2.85 -12.93
N VAL A 47 17.46 -2.66 -12.84
CA VAL A 47 18.44 -3.57 -13.44
C VAL A 47 18.58 -4.76 -12.49
N ALA A 48 18.34 -5.98 -13.00
CA ALA A 48 18.40 -7.16 -12.16
C ALA A 48 19.83 -7.39 -11.65
N TRP A 49 19.96 -7.67 -10.35
CA TRP A 49 21.22 -8.18 -9.79
C TRP A 49 21.40 -9.64 -10.18
N ASP A 50 22.45 -9.96 -10.94
CA ASP A 50 22.70 -11.29 -11.50
C ASP A 50 23.92 -12.00 -10.89
N GLN A 51 24.50 -11.45 -9.82
CA GLN A 51 25.69 -12.02 -9.17
C GLN A 51 25.34 -12.90 -7.97
N SER A 52 26.18 -13.90 -7.71
CA SER A 52 26.04 -14.80 -6.55
C SER A 52 26.46 -14.20 -5.21
N TYR A 53 27.03 -12.98 -5.21
CA TYR A 53 27.51 -12.27 -4.03
C TYR A 53 27.08 -10.80 -4.12
N GLY A 54 27.04 -10.09 -2.99
CA GLY A 54 26.70 -8.66 -2.95
C GLY A 54 27.83 -7.78 -3.50
N PRO A 55 27.67 -6.45 -3.53
CA PRO A 55 28.72 -5.52 -3.97
C PRO A 55 30.08 -5.76 -3.27
N ASP A 56 31.18 -5.38 -3.92
CA ASP A 56 32.52 -5.62 -3.37
C ASP A 56 32.75 -4.83 -2.07
N CYS A 57 33.41 -5.45 -1.08
CA CYS A 57 33.71 -4.77 0.18
C CYS A 57 34.56 -3.51 -0.04
N GLY A 58 34.16 -2.40 0.59
CA GLY A 58 34.78 -1.08 0.46
C GLY A 58 34.35 -0.27 -0.77
N SER A 59 33.48 -0.84 -1.63
CA SER A 59 32.88 -0.10 -2.75
C SER A 59 31.78 0.87 -2.28
N SER A 60 31.42 1.82 -3.15
CA SER A 60 30.23 2.65 -2.96
C SER A 60 29.03 2.01 -3.65
N TYR A 61 27.87 1.96 -2.98
CA TYR A 61 26.63 1.50 -3.60
C TYR A 61 26.19 2.38 -4.78
N ASP A 62 26.54 3.67 -4.78
CA ASP A 62 26.32 4.57 -5.92
C ASP A 62 26.97 4.04 -7.21
N SER A 63 28.10 3.32 -7.10
CA SER A 63 28.81 2.77 -8.27
C SER A 63 28.08 1.61 -8.95
N TYR A 64 27.11 1.02 -8.25
CA TYR A 64 26.22 -0.03 -8.76
C TYR A 64 24.82 0.50 -9.11
N GLY A 65 24.57 1.81 -8.97
CA GLY A 65 23.29 2.41 -9.31
C GLY A 65 22.19 2.21 -8.27
N TRP A 66 22.52 1.96 -7.00
CA TRP A 66 21.51 1.88 -5.96
C TRP A 66 21.04 3.30 -5.55
N GLU A 67 19.78 3.67 -5.81
CA GLU A 67 19.26 5.00 -5.45
C GLU A 67 18.77 5.10 -4.00
N TYR A 68 18.22 4.01 -3.46
CA TYR A 68 17.62 4.02 -2.14
C TYR A 68 18.15 2.87 -1.28
N MET A 69 18.35 3.16 0.01
CA MET A 69 19.02 2.25 0.94
C MET A 69 18.38 2.31 2.32
N ILE A 70 18.33 1.17 3.00
CA ILE A 70 18.04 1.08 4.43
C ILE A 70 19.18 0.30 5.09
N PRO A 71 19.92 0.89 6.05
CA PRO A 71 19.90 2.29 6.46
C PRO A 71 20.24 3.27 5.32
N ALA A 72 19.79 4.53 5.42
CA ALA A 72 19.98 5.54 4.36
C ALA A 72 21.45 5.90 4.08
N ASN A 73 22.35 5.56 5.00
CA ASN A 73 23.79 5.74 4.89
C ASN A 73 24.54 4.39 4.81
N ALA A 74 23.86 3.33 4.37
CA ALA A 74 24.48 2.04 4.10
C ALA A 74 25.61 2.17 3.08
N SER A 75 26.62 1.32 3.23
CA SER A 75 27.76 1.21 2.32
C SER A 75 28.25 -0.23 2.36
N ALA A 76 29.04 -0.65 1.37
CA ALA A 76 29.55 -2.03 1.26
C ALA A 76 30.61 -2.37 2.33
N ASN A 77 30.25 -2.26 3.60
CA ASN A 77 31.03 -2.56 4.79
C ASN A 77 30.07 -2.88 5.95
N ASP A 78 30.62 -3.31 7.08
CA ASP A 78 29.84 -3.79 8.24
C ASP A 78 29.25 -2.66 9.09
N ALA A 79 29.36 -1.40 8.65
CA ALA A 79 28.73 -0.27 9.31
C ALA A 79 27.31 -0.02 8.77
N ASN A 80 26.49 0.66 9.56
CA ASN A 80 25.14 1.09 9.18
C ASN A 80 24.30 -0.09 8.70
N VAL A 81 24.02 -1.01 9.63
CA VAL A 81 23.15 -2.17 9.43
C VAL A 81 21.93 -2.07 10.36
N VAL A 82 20.85 -2.74 10.00
CA VAL A 82 19.74 -3.03 10.92
C VAL A 82 20.04 -4.36 11.61
N ALA A 83 20.64 -4.31 12.80
CA ALA A 83 20.96 -5.49 13.60
C ALA A 83 19.84 -5.86 14.56
N ASP A 84 19.33 -4.89 15.33
CA ASP A 84 18.18 -5.06 16.22
C ASP A 84 17.26 -3.83 16.18
N GLY A 85 16.01 -4.03 15.77
CA GLY A 85 15.01 -3.01 15.52
C GLY A 85 14.64 -2.89 14.04
N ALA A 86 13.97 -1.79 13.71
CA ALA A 86 13.49 -1.51 12.36
C ALA A 86 13.92 -0.14 11.89
N GLN A 87 14.16 -0.02 10.58
CA GLN A 87 14.33 1.25 9.89
C GLN A 87 13.46 1.31 8.65
N SER A 88 13.07 2.53 8.28
CA SER A 88 12.12 2.75 7.19
C SER A 88 12.54 3.90 6.28
N LEU A 89 12.14 3.80 5.01
CA LEU A 89 12.30 4.82 3.99
C LEU A 89 11.01 4.97 3.18
N SER A 90 10.72 6.18 2.71
CA SER A 90 9.64 6.43 1.76
C SER A 90 10.23 6.61 0.36
N ILE A 91 9.74 5.84 -0.60
CA ILE A 91 10.19 5.85 -2.00
C ILE A 91 9.00 6.14 -2.93
N PRO A 92 9.20 6.78 -4.10
CA PRO A 92 8.16 6.88 -5.11
C PRO A 92 7.62 5.50 -5.50
N ALA A 93 6.31 5.39 -5.74
CA ALA A 93 5.75 4.16 -6.26
C ALA A 93 6.34 3.81 -7.64
N GLY A 94 6.60 2.54 -7.89
CA GLY A 94 7.24 2.06 -9.12
C GLY A 94 7.84 0.67 -8.96
N THR A 95 8.44 0.17 -10.03
CA THR A 95 9.18 -1.10 -10.01
C THR A 95 10.63 -0.85 -9.70
N TYR A 96 11.17 -1.59 -8.74
CA TYR A 96 12.57 -1.53 -8.32
C TYR A 96 13.17 -2.93 -8.30
N SER A 97 14.46 -3.04 -8.60
CA SER A 97 15.25 -4.20 -8.19
C SER A 97 15.64 -4.00 -6.74
N TYR A 98 15.45 -4.99 -5.88
CA TYR A 98 15.94 -4.92 -4.50
C TYR A 98 16.98 -5.98 -4.21
N LEU A 99 17.82 -5.71 -3.21
CA LEU A 99 18.81 -6.64 -2.68
C LEU A 99 18.89 -6.49 -1.16
N ILE A 100 18.75 -7.60 -0.44
CA ILE A 100 18.97 -7.67 1.00
C ILE A 100 20.25 -8.43 1.28
N LEU A 101 21.11 -7.86 2.11
CA LEU A 101 22.40 -8.44 2.42
C LEU A 101 22.79 -8.22 3.89
N ASN A 102 23.62 -9.11 4.41
CA ASN A 102 24.36 -8.93 5.66
C ASN A 102 25.84 -8.68 5.27
N PRO A 103 26.37 -7.46 5.46
CA PRO A 103 27.79 -7.20 5.20
C PRO A 103 28.66 -8.03 6.14
N GLY A 104 29.60 -8.79 5.56
CA GLY A 104 30.56 -9.63 6.28
C GLY A 104 31.99 -9.29 5.90
N CYS A 105 32.29 -8.01 5.69
CA CYS A 105 33.54 -7.54 5.14
C CYS A 105 34.73 -7.71 6.09
N ASN A 106 34.55 -7.57 7.40
CA ASN A 106 35.61 -7.79 8.38
C ASN A 106 35.82 -9.28 8.68
N ASP A 107 34.75 -10.07 8.70
CA ASP A 107 34.81 -11.49 9.08
C ASP A 107 35.08 -12.44 7.91
N TYR A 108 34.43 -12.18 6.76
CA TYR A 108 34.43 -13.05 5.58
C TYR A 108 35.00 -12.39 4.32
N GLY A 109 35.25 -11.08 4.35
CA GLY A 109 35.75 -10.32 3.20
C GLY A 109 34.75 -10.17 2.06
N THR A 110 33.46 -10.42 2.30
CA THR A 110 32.40 -10.36 1.29
C THR A 110 31.07 -9.87 1.87
N ASN A 111 30.22 -9.27 1.04
CA ASN A 111 28.84 -8.94 1.40
C ASN A 111 27.94 -10.13 1.07
N TYR A 112 27.33 -10.73 2.09
CA TYR A 112 26.49 -11.93 1.94
C TYR A 112 25.07 -11.53 1.55
N ILE A 113 24.60 -12.01 0.40
CA ILE A 113 23.18 -11.86 0.02
C ILE A 113 22.36 -12.74 0.97
N ALA A 114 21.36 -12.15 1.63
CA ALA A 114 20.46 -12.89 2.51
C ALA A 114 19.83 -14.05 1.74
N SER A 115 19.53 -15.16 2.40
CA SER A 115 18.97 -16.30 1.70
C SER A 115 17.49 -16.11 1.35
N SER A 116 17.11 -16.61 0.18
CA SER A 116 15.70 -16.65 -0.26
C SER A 116 14.95 -17.87 0.30
N GLN A 117 15.16 -18.22 1.58
CA GLN A 117 14.55 -19.43 2.18
C GLN A 117 13.04 -19.29 2.39
N CYS A 118 12.56 -18.06 2.53
CA CYS A 118 11.17 -17.74 2.82
C CYS A 118 10.56 -17.01 1.63
N ASP A 119 10.84 -15.70 1.52
CA ASP A 119 10.62 -14.92 0.30
C ASP A 119 11.96 -14.60 -0.37
N ASP A 120 11.90 -14.07 -1.59
CA ASP A 120 13.09 -13.65 -2.33
C ASP A 120 13.86 -12.56 -1.55
N SER A 121 15.17 -12.69 -1.50
CA SER A 121 16.05 -11.66 -0.93
C SER A 121 16.54 -10.66 -1.97
N HIS A 122 16.30 -10.96 -3.24
CA HIS A 122 16.61 -10.11 -4.38
C HIS A 122 15.69 -10.43 -5.54
N ALA A 123 14.96 -9.43 -6.02
CA ALA A 123 14.08 -9.56 -7.18
C ALA A 123 13.67 -8.17 -7.69
N SER A 124 13.06 -8.13 -8.88
CA SER A 124 12.28 -6.98 -9.30
C SER A 124 10.91 -7.00 -8.61
N TYR A 125 10.49 -5.88 -8.02
CA TYR A 125 9.23 -5.77 -7.29
C TYR A 125 8.55 -4.41 -7.53
N ASN A 126 7.23 -4.40 -7.70
CA ASN A 126 6.44 -3.19 -7.88
C ASN A 126 5.87 -2.68 -6.55
N PHE A 127 6.42 -1.56 -6.07
CA PHE A 127 5.99 -0.85 -4.87
C PHE A 127 4.87 0.12 -5.21
N GLU A 128 3.68 -0.11 -4.67
CA GLU A 128 2.48 0.69 -4.93
C GLU A 128 2.35 1.84 -3.92
N ALA A 129 1.82 2.97 -4.39
CA ALA A 129 1.62 4.15 -3.55
C ALA A 129 0.65 3.86 -2.40
N GLY A 130 0.93 4.42 -1.23
CA GLY A 130 0.11 4.28 -0.03
C GLY A 130 0.19 2.90 0.65
N LYS A 131 1.03 1.98 0.14
CA LYS A 131 1.32 0.70 0.80
C LYS A 131 2.63 0.77 1.59
N GLY A 132 2.70 -0.02 2.65
CA GLY A 132 3.87 -0.35 3.43
C GLY A 132 4.37 -1.74 3.09
N TYR A 133 5.66 -1.87 2.81
CA TYR A 133 6.34 -3.11 2.49
C TYR A 133 7.35 -3.38 3.60
N HIS A 134 7.12 -4.44 4.37
CA HIS A 134 7.91 -4.77 5.54
C HIS A 134 8.70 -6.05 5.29
N PHE A 135 10.02 -5.89 5.23
CA PHE A 135 11.02 -6.93 5.08
C PHE A 135 11.56 -7.27 6.48
N LEU A 136 11.25 -8.47 6.96
CA LEU A 136 11.68 -8.97 8.25
C LEU A 136 12.75 -10.06 8.05
N ALA A 137 13.95 -9.81 8.57
CA ALA A 137 15.02 -10.79 8.63
C ALA A 137 14.93 -11.63 9.92
N THR A 138 14.94 -12.94 9.78
CA THR A 138 14.88 -13.91 10.89
C THR A 138 15.85 -15.06 10.68
N LEU A 139 16.10 -15.85 11.72
CA LEU A 139 16.92 -17.06 11.63
C LEU A 139 16.04 -18.28 11.39
N LEU A 140 16.26 -18.96 10.26
CA LEU A 140 15.72 -20.29 9.97
C LEU A 140 16.88 -21.28 9.83
N SER A 141 17.40 -21.71 10.98
CA SER A 141 18.61 -22.53 11.12
C SER A 141 18.70 -23.63 10.03
N PRO A 142 19.80 -23.69 9.25
CA PRO A 142 21.06 -22.98 9.47
C PRO A 142 21.17 -21.61 8.77
N ASN A 143 20.15 -21.15 8.05
CA ASN A 143 20.21 -19.94 7.24
C ASN A 143 19.39 -18.82 7.87
N ASP A 144 19.50 -17.61 7.33
CA ASP A 144 18.51 -16.57 7.55
C ASP A 144 17.24 -16.80 6.71
N CYS A 145 16.26 -15.92 6.87
CA CYS A 145 14.97 -15.97 6.21
C CYS A 145 14.45 -14.53 6.12
N ILE A 146 14.14 -14.09 4.90
CA ILE A 146 13.46 -12.81 4.65
C ILE A 146 11.97 -13.08 4.47
N THR A 147 11.13 -12.45 5.28
CA THR A 147 9.67 -12.45 5.10
C THR A 147 9.21 -11.06 4.66
N ILE A 148 8.43 -10.99 3.58
CA ILE A 148 7.90 -9.73 3.03
C ILE A 148 6.41 -9.67 3.32
N THR A 149 5.99 -8.67 4.09
CA THR A 149 4.57 -8.40 4.36
C THR A 149 4.15 -7.06 3.77
N VAL A 150 3.03 -7.06 3.05
CA VAL A 150 2.46 -5.85 2.47
C VAL A 150 1.28 -5.42 3.32
N SER A 151 1.32 -4.18 3.79
CA SER A 151 0.26 -3.53 4.55
C SER A 151 -0.21 -2.29 3.81
N GLY A 152 -1.50 -1.96 3.87
CA GLY A 152 -1.99 -0.76 3.21
C GLY A 152 -3.49 -0.72 3.13
N VAL A 153 -4.05 0.49 3.22
CA VAL A 153 -5.43 0.77 2.81
C VAL A 153 -5.39 0.93 1.30
N GLY A 154 -5.50 -0.19 0.59
CA GLY A 154 -5.91 -0.12 -0.80
C GLY A 154 -7.25 0.60 -0.83
N ILE A 155 -7.33 1.73 -1.55
CA ILE A 155 -8.62 2.11 -2.11
C ILE A 155 -8.91 0.98 -3.09
N GLN A 156 -9.65 -0.05 -2.66
CA GLN A 156 -10.43 -0.77 -3.65
C GLN A 156 -11.26 0.32 -4.31
N ASP A 157 -11.08 0.52 -5.61
CA ASP A 157 -12.09 1.18 -6.42
C ASP A 157 -13.40 0.50 -6.06
N VAL A 158 -14.21 1.15 -5.22
CA VAL A 158 -15.57 0.72 -4.98
C VAL A 158 -16.20 0.90 -6.34
N GLU A 159 -16.33 -0.20 -7.08
CA GLU A 159 -16.98 -0.17 -8.39
C GLU A 159 -18.25 0.64 -8.22
N ALA A 160 -18.38 1.69 -9.04
CA ALA A 160 -19.57 2.52 -9.02
C ALA A 160 -20.78 1.58 -9.06
N PRO A 161 -21.78 1.76 -8.18
CA PRO A 161 -22.93 0.87 -8.16
C PRO A 161 -23.47 0.70 -9.58
N GLN A 162 -23.70 -0.54 -10.02
CA GLN A 162 -24.21 -0.87 -11.36
C GLN A 162 -25.66 -0.40 -11.59
N PHE A 163 -26.11 0.57 -10.80
CA PHE A 163 -27.46 1.11 -10.80
C PHE A 163 -27.43 2.56 -10.35
N SER A 164 -28.50 3.31 -10.60
CA SER A 164 -28.65 4.67 -10.11
C SER A 164 -29.99 4.84 -9.40
N ILE A 165 -30.05 5.80 -8.47
CA ILE A 165 -31.27 6.13 -7.74
C ILE A 165 -31.54 7.62 -7.78
N TYR A 166 -32.79 8.01 -8.09
CA TYR A 166 -33.17 9.42 -8.18
C TYR A 166 -34.69 9.65 -8.02
N PRO A 167 -35.11 10.82 -7.52
CA PRO A 167 -34.28 11.87 -6.95
C PRO A 167 -33.74 11.47 -5.57
N ASN A 168 -32.57 11.98 -5.21
CA ASN A 168 -32.07 11.95 -3.84
C ASN A 168 -31.76 13.39 -3.42
N PRO A 169 -32.51 13.98 -2.47
CA PRO A 169 -33.57 13.38 -1.64
C PRO A 169 -34.89 13.05 -2.38
N ALA A 170 -35.61 12.01 -1.92
CA ALA A 170 -36.92 11.59 -2.43
C ALA A 170 -38.06 12.00 -1.49
N THR A 171 -39.25 12.32 -2.05
CA THR A 171 -40.46 12.67 -1.28
C THR A 171 -41.52 11.59 -1.35
N SER A 172 -41.92 11.16 -2.56
CA SER A 172 -42.98 10.18 -2.76
C SER A 172 -42.55 9.02 -3.67
N ILE A 173 -41.72 9.29 -4.67
CA ILE A 173 -41.24 8.29 -5.62
C ILE A 173 -39.73 8.31 -5.61
N LEU A 174 -39.14 7.11 -5.55
CA LEU A 174 -37.73 6.87 -5.83
C LEU A 174 -37.65 6.00 -7.10
N ASN A 175 -37.01 6.51 -8.14
CA ASN A 175 -36.68 5.71 -9.32
C ASN A 175 -35.38 4.96 -9.03
N VAL A 176 -35.36 3.68 -9.37
CA VAL A 176 -34.17 2.83 -9.36
C VAL A 176 -33.95 2.36 -10.79
N GLU A 177 -32.81 2.68 -11.35
CA GLU A 177 -32.42 2.33 -12.72
C GLU A 177 -31.28 1.32 -12.70
N GLY A 178 -31.50 0.15 -13.31
CA GLY A 178 -30.57 -0.99 -13.35
C GLY A 178 -31.29 -2.29 -13.72
N GLU A 179 -30.60 -3.42 -13.57
CA GLU A 179 -31.15 -4.75 -13.81
C GLU A 179 -30.92 -5.65 -12.59
N GLY A 180 -31.97 -6.19 -11.97
CA GLY A 180 -31.84 -7.08 -10.81
C GLY A 180 -32.88 -6.84 -9.73
N VAL A 181 -32.73 -7.49 -8.57
CA VAL A 181 -33.62 -7.29 -7.43
C VAL A 181 -33.10 -6.11 -6.60
N ALA A 182 -33.90 -5.05 -6.51
CA ALA A 182 -33.62 -3.93 -5.62
C ALA A 182 -34.30 -4.15 -4.26
N GLU A 183 -33.55 -3.94 -3.19
CA GLU A 183 -33.98 -4.10 -1.81
C GLU A 183 -33.77 -2.78 -1.06
N LEU A 184 -34.82 -2.20 -0.49
CA LEU A 184 -34.76 -0.99 0.32
C LEU A 184 -34.69 -1.36 1.81
N TYR A 185 -33.71 -0.79 2.50
CA TYR A 185 -33.49 -0.95 3.93
C TYR A 185 -33.57 0.39 4.66
N ASN A 186 -34.08 0.38 5.89
CA ASN A 186 -33.97 1.52 6.79
C ASN A 186 -32.59 1.60 7.47
N ALA A 187 -32.35 2.62 8.27
CA ALA A 187 -31.09 2.83 8.99
C ALA A 187 -30.73 1.71 10.00
N LEU A 188 -31.72 0.91 10.44
CA LEU A 188 -31.51 -0.25 11.32
C LEU A 188 -31.19 -1.53 10.54
N GLY A 189 -31.11 -1.47 9.20
CA GLY A 189 -30.89 -2.62 8.34
C GLY A 189 -32.12 -3.49 8.14
N GLN A 190 -33.32 -3.00 8.47
CA GLN A 190 -34.57 -3.73 8.24
C GLN A 190 -35.03 -3.51 6.79
N LEU A 191 -35.36 -4.59 6.09
CA LEU A 191 -35.94 -4.55 4.74
C LEU A 191 -37.35 -3.96 4.80
N VAL A 192 -37.60 -2.88 4.05
CA VAL A 192 -38.89 -2.18 4.00
C VAL A 192 -39.63 -2.39 2.68
N MET A 193 -38.93 -2.55 1.56
CA MET A 193 -39.51 -2.80 0.23
C MET A 193 -38.51 -3.58 -0.63
N SER A 194 -39.01 -4.33 -1.61
CA SER A 194 -38.18 -4.95 -2.65
C SER A 194 -38.99 -5.09 -3.94
N ASP A 195 -38.32 -4.95 -5.08
CA ASP A 195 -38.91 -5.21 -6.40
C ASP A 195 -37.83 -5.62 -7.42
N ASN A 196 -38.25 -6.28 -8.51
CA ASN A 196 -37.39 -6.58 -9.64
C ASN A 196 -37.35 -5.37 -10.60
N VAL A 197 -36.14 -4.93 -10.92
CA VAL A 197 -35.85 -3.81 -11.81
C VAL A 197 -35.33 -4.36 -13.12
N ASN A 198 -35.92 -3.93 -14.23
CA ASN A 198 -35.44 -4.21 -15.58
C ASN A 198 -35.48 -2.90 -16.38
N GLY A 199 -34.35 -2.18 -16.39
CA GLY A 199 -34.28 -0.81 -16.90
C GLY A 199 -34.57 0.20 -15.78
N THR A 200 -35.84 0.54 -15.55
CA THR A 200 -36.24 1.50 -14.49
C THR A 200 -37.49 1.04 -13.77
N ALA A 201 -37.45 1.05 -12.43
CA ALA A 201 -38.59 0.77 -11.56
C ALA A 201 -38.86 1.95 -10.61
N GLN A 202 -40.12 2.11 -10.22
CA GLN A 202 -40.56 3.17 -9.31
C GLN A 202 -40.97 2.59 -7.96
N PHE A 203 -40.27 3.00 -6.91
CA PHE A 203 -40.62 2.68 -5.54
C PHE A 203 -41.45 3.81 -4.95
N ASN A 204 -42.68 3.48 -4.52
CA ASN A 204 -43.50 4.43 -3.79
C ASN A 204 -43.04 4.48 -2.32
N VAL A 205 -42.28 5.53 -2.00
CA VAL A 205 -41.72 5.78 -0.67
C VAL A 205 -42.58 6.75 0.15
N SER A 206 -43.76 7.17 -0.32
CA SER A 206 -44.56 8.22 0.35
C SER A 206 -44.91 7.91 1.81
N ASN A 207 -45.11 6.63 2.11
CA ASN A 207 -45.51 6.15 3.43
C ASN A 207 -44.31 5.88 4.37
N LEU A 208 -43.08 6.08 3.89
CA LEU A 208 -41.90 5.97 4.72
C LEU A 208 -41.67 7.26 5.51
N GLU A 209 -41.26 7.10 6.77
CA GLU A 209 -40.84 8.20 7.63
C GLU A 209 -39.63 8.93 7.03
N SER A 210 -39.50 10.22 7.34
CA SER A 210 -38.34 11.01 6.92
C SER A 210 -37.07 10.45 7.57
N GLY A 211 -36.04 10.18 6.78
CA GLY A 211 -34.85 9.51 7.29
C GLY A 211 -33.88 9.03 6.22
N VAL A 212 -32.86 8.30 6.67
CA VAL A 212 -31.83 7.68 5.82
C VAL A 212 -32.24 6.26 5.48
N TYR A 213 -32.17 5.94 4.18
CA TYR A 213 -32.46 4.62 3.65
C TYR A 213 -31.37 4.18 2.68
N PHE A 214 -31.29 2.87 2.45
CA PHE A 214 -30.32 2.24 1.56
C PHE A 214 -31.03 1.38 0.54
N VAL A 215 -30.64 1.48 -0.73
CA VAL A 215 -31.02 0.56 -1.80
C VAL A 215 -29.86 -0.39 -2.01
N ARG A 216 -30.10 -1.70 -1.98
CA ARG A 216 -29.14 -2.72 -2.38
C ARG A 216 -29.60 -3.37 -3.67
N MET A 217 -28.68 -3.57 -4.61
CA MET A 217 -28.91 -4.30 -5.85
C MET A 217 -27.57 -4.80 -6.39
N ASN A 218 -27.52 -6.06 -6.83
CA ASN A 218 -26.32 -6.71 -7.41
C ASN A 218 -25.04 -6.54 -6.56
N GLY A 219 -25.17 -6.61 -5.23
CA GLY A 219 -24.04 -6.41 -4.30
C GLY A 219 -23.65 -4.94 -4.07
N GLY A 220 -24.12 -4.01 -4.90
CA GLY A 220 -23.96 -2.57 -4.70
C GLY A 220 -24.96 -2.02 -3.68
N THR A 221 -24.57 -0.97 -2.94
CA THR A 221 -25.44 -0.26 -1.99
C THR A 221 -25.41 1.25 -2.27
N GLN A 222 -26.57 1.89 -2.33
CA GLN A 222 -26.69 3.35 -2.45
C GLN A 222 -27.59 3.93 -1.38
N ARG A 223 -27.18 5.07 -0.81
CA ARG A 223 -27.92 5.79 0.23
C ARG A 223 -28.81 6.87 -0.39
N PHE A 224 -30.08 6.92 0.01
CA PHE A 224 -30.94 8.08 -0.25
C PHE A 224 -31.57 8.65 1.02
N ILE A 225 -31.99 9.91 0.92
CA ILE A 225 -32.68 10.62 1.99
C ILE A 225 -34.16 10.72 1.63
N LYS A 226 -35.04 10.21 2.51
CA LYS A 226 -36.48 10.43 2.46
C LYS A 226 -36.81 11.72 3.20
N LYS A 227 -37.49 12.65 2.52
CA LYS A 227 -38.03 13.87 3.10
C LYS A 227 -39.44 13.67 3.63
#